data_AF-A0A972VIC0-F1
#
_entry.id   AF-A0A972VIC0-F1
#
_cell.length_a   1.000
_cell.length_b   1.000
_cell.length_c   1.000
_cell.angle_alpha   90.00
_cell.angle_beta   90.00
_cell.angle_gamma   90.00
#
_symmetry.space_group_name_H-M   'P 1'
#
loop_
_entity.id
_entity.type
_entity.pdbx_description
1 polymer ?
#
loop_
_entity_poly.entity_id
_entity_poly.type
_entity_poly.pdbx_seq_one_letter_code
_entity_poly.pdbx_strand_id
1 'polypeptide(L)'
;DKVNRDAPRPYQALAYHKLHSLIKDGWTCSWDDETQNPWITSPEGDYVHSYDNEKSLAIKTRWAIQQDYRGVFFWEIKQDRLEDGSNPLLEASHKAMDE
;
A
#
# COMPACT_ATOMS: atom_id res chain seq x y z
N ASP A 1 28.46 10.45 -5.39
CA ASP A 1 27.29 11.32 -5.67
C ASP A 1 26.52 11.63 -4.40
N LYS A 2 26.47 12.91 -4.02
CA LYS A 2 25.74 13.36 -2.82
C LYS A 2 24.37 13.86 -3.25
N VAL A 3 23.32 13.09 -2.92
CA VAL A 3 21.93 13.54 -3.04
C VAL A 3 21.78 14.83 -2.24
N ASN A 4 21.36 15.92 -2.91
CA ASN A 4 21.03 17.18 -2.26
C ASN A 4 19.77 16.96 -1.40
N ARG A 5 19.96 16.92 -0.07
CA ARG A 5 18.88 16.63 0.89
C ARG A 5 17.94 17.83 1.12
N ASP A 6 18.32 19.00 0.64
CA ASP A 6 17.62 20.28 0.87
C ASP A 6 16.74 20.69 -0.32
N ALA A 7 16.74 19.92 -1.42
CA ALA A 7 15.80 20.15 -2.51
C ALA A 7 14.36 19.87 -2.02
N PRO A 8 13.38 20.74 -2.30
CA PRO A 8 11.98 20.46 -1.99
C PRO A 8 11.60 19.14 -2.66
N ARG A 9 10.99 18.23 -1.89
CA ARG A 9 10.49 16.97 -2.43
C ARG A 9 9.03 17.17 -2.83
N PRO A 10 8.73 17.38 -4.12
CA PRO A 10 7.35 17.53 -4.58
C PRO A 10 6.54 16.23 -4.39
N TYR A 11 7.20 15.12 -4.07
CA TYR A 11 6.59 13.82 -3.83
C TYR A 11 6.98 13.28 -2.46
N GLN A 12 5.99 12.89 -1.67
CA GLN A 12 6.18 12.27 -0.37
C GLN A 12 5.61 10.85 -0.39
N ALA A 13 6.48 9.85 -0.19
CA ALA A 13 6.04 8.50 0.11
C ALA A 13 5.44 8.47 1.53
N LEU A 14 4.22 7.96 1.64
CA LEU A 14 3.54 7.75 2.91
C LEU A 14 3.48 6.26 3.22
N ALA A 15 3.65 5.94 4.50
CA ALA A 15 3.46 4.59 5.00
C ALA A 15 1.98 4.18 4.90
N TYR A 16 1.70 2.89 4.72
CA TYR A 16 0.34 2.36 4.63
C TYR A 16 -0.53 2.78 5.83
N HIS A 17 -0.01 2.66 7.06
CA HIS A 17 -0.75 3.07 8.25
C HIS A 17 -1.16 4.57 8.24
N LYS A 18 -0.41 5.44 7.55
CA LYS A 18 -0.79 6.85 7.39
C LYS A 18 -1.90 7.01 6.35
N LEU A 19 -1.77 6.34 5.21
CA LEU A 19 -2.79 6.34 4.16
C LEU A 19 -4.12 5.79 4.68
N HIS A 20 -4.06 4.73 5.49
CA HIS A 20 -5.22 4.13 6.15
C HIS A 20 -5.96 5.13 7.05
N SER A 21 -5.24 6.01 7.77
CA SER A 21 -5.85 7.08 8.57
C SER A 21 -6.44 8.20 7.70
N LEU A 22 -5.78 8.60 6.61
CA LEU A 22 -6.27 9.66 5.72
C LEU A 22 -7.66 9.36 5.13
N ILE A 23 -7.95 8.08 4.85
CA ILE A 23 -9.28 7.65 4.39
C ILE A 23 -10.36 7.93 5.44
N LYS A 24 -10.05 7.77 6.73
CA LYS A 24 -10.95 8.13 7.84
C LYS A 24 -11.11 9.65 7.97
N ASP A 25 -10.10 10.40 7.55
CA ASP A 25 -10.06 11.86 7.56
C ASP A 25 -10.65 12.50 6.27
N GLY A 26 -11.46 11.75 5.52
CA GLY A 26 -12.25 12.29 4.40
C GLY A 26 -11.57 12.23 3.03
N TRP A 27 -10.41 11.59 2.91
CA TRP A 27 -9.83 11.31 1.60
C TRP A 27 -10.67 10.28 0.84
N THR A 28 -10.79 10.46 -0.47
CA THR A 28 -11.57 9.54 -1.32
C THR A 28 -10.68 8.40 -1.79
N CYS A 29 -11.06 7.15 -1.51
CA CYS A 29 -10.38 5.97 -2.02
C CYS A 29 -11.08 5.44 -3.28
N SER A 30 -10.31 5.22 -4.34
CA SER A 30 -10.75 4.63 -5.60
C SER A 30 -9.96 3.35 -5.89
N TRP A 31 -10.53 2.47 -6.71
CA TRP A 31 -9.89 1.25 -7.18
C TRP A 31 -9.68 1.33 -8.69
N ASP A 32 -8.49 0.94 -9.15
CA ASP A 32 -8.20 0.78 -10.57
C ASP A 32 -8.22 -0.71 -10.95
N ASP A 33 -9.12 -1.07 -11.87
CA ASP A 33 -9.29 -2.44 -12.34
C ASP A 33 -8.20 -2.88 -13.33
N GLU A 34 -7.47 -1.96 -13.96
CA GLU A 34 -6.38 -2.34 -14.85
C GLU A 34 -5.15 -2.76 -14.06
N THR A 35 -4.71 -1.91 -13.12
CA THR A 35 -3.53 -2.21 -12.29
C THR A 35 -3.83 -3.07 -11.07
N GLN A 36 -5.12 -3.28 -10.74
CA GLN A 36 -5.56 -3.98 -9.53
C GLN A 36 -4.98 -3.35 -8.25
N ASN A 37 -4.97 -2.02 -8.20
CA ASN A 37 -4.42 -1.24 -7.09
C ASN A 37 -5.37 -0.10 -6.69
N PRO A 38 -5.41 0.27 -5.40
CA PRO A 38 -6.11 1.45 -4.95
C PRO A 38 -5.29 2.73 -5.16
N TRP A 39 -6.00 3.85 -5.19
CA TRP A 39 -5.43 5.18 -5.01
C TRP A 39 -6.36 6.06 -4.19
N ILE A 40 -5.82 7.06 -3.51
CA ILE A 40 -6.59 8.06 -2.75
C ILE A 40 -6.32 9.47 -3.26
N THR A 41 -7.34 10.32 -3.22
CA THR A 41 -7.26 11.77 -3.45
C THR A 41 -7.57 12.57 -2.20
N SER A 42 -6.85 13.69 -2.02
CA SER A 42 -7.18 14.65 -0.97
C SER A 42 -8.52 15.34 -1.25
N PRO A 43 -9.25 15.79 -0.21
CA PRO A 43 -10.52 16.52 -0.38
C PRO A 43 -10.41 17.74 -1.32
N GLU A 44 -9.26 18.42 -1.29
CA GLU A 44 -8.97 19.60 -2.12
C GLU A 44 -8.52 19.26 -3.55
N GLY A 45 -8.17 17.99 -3.81
CA GLY A 45 -7.74 17.52 -5.13
C GLY A 45 -6.25 17.74 -5.47
N ASP A 46 -5.47 18.32 -4.55
CA ASP A 46 -4.05 18.65 -4.79
C ASP A 46 -3.09 17.47 -4.61
N TYR A 47 -3.54 16.37 -3.99
CA TYR A 47 -2.72 15.18 -3.75
C TYR A 47 -3.38 13.91 -4.24
N VAL A 48 -2.56 13.03 -4.83
CA VAL A 48 -2.91 11.66 -5.21
C VAL A 48 -1.86 10.71 -4.65
N HIS A 49 -2.29 9.66 -3.97
CA HIS A 49 -1.40 8.57 -3.55
C HIS A 49 -1.92 7.23 -4.10
N SER A 50 -1.12 6.57 -4.94
CA SER A 50 -1.29 5.14 -5.22
C SER A 50 -0.58 4.32 -4.14
N TYR A 51 -1.14 3.17 -3.81
CA TYR A 51 -0.62 2.32 -2.74
C TYR A 51 -1.08 0.86 -2.91
N ASP A 52 -0.64 -0.01 -2.01
CA ASP A 52 -1.15 -1.37 -1.88
C ASP A 52 -2.03 -1.49 -0.64
N ASN A 53 -3.16 -2.18 -0.77
CA ASN A 53 -4.04 -2.55 0.32
C ASN A 53 -4.20 -4.08 0.42
N GLU A 54 -5.02 -4.55 1.34
CA GLU A 54 -5.28 -5.96 1.60
C GLU A 54 -5.79 -6.67 0.33
N LYS A 55 -6.67 -6.02 -0.45
CA LYS A 55 -7.20 -6.56 -1.71
C LYS A 55 -6.10 -6.71 -2.76
N SER A 56 -5.31 -5.66 -3.01
CA SER A 56 -4.26 -5.70 -4.04
C SER A 56 -3.15 -6.69 -3.67
N LEU A 57 -2.77 -6.80 -2.38
CA LEU A 57 -1.79 -7.78 -1.95
C LEU A 57 -2.29 -9.21 -2.04
N ALA A 58 -3.56 -9.49 -1.72
CA ALA A 58 -4.12 -10.82 -1.92
C ALA A 58 -4.10 -11.21 -3.42
N ILE A 59 -4.37 -10.26 -4.32
CA ILE A 59 -4.30 -10.49 -5.78
C ILE A 59 -2.86 -10.76 -6.21
N LYS A 60 -1.90 -9.90 -5.84
CA LYS A 60 -0.48 -10.04 -6.19
C LYS A 60 0.13 -11.32 -5.64
N THR A 61 -0.26 -11.70 -4.42
CA THR A 61 0.24 -12.93 -3.78
C THR A 61 -0.28 -14.16 -4.50
N ARG A 62 -1.59 -14.24 -4.76
CA ARG A 62 -2.17 -15.35 -5.55
C ARG A 62 -1.54 -15.45 -6.94
N TRP A 63 -1.32 -14.31 -7.60
CA TRP A 63 -0.63 -14.30 -8.89
C TRP A 63 0.79 -14.87 -8.77
N ALA A 64 1.57 -14.47 -7.76
CA ALA A 64 2.92 -14.98 -7.56
C ALA A 64 2.93 -16.51 -7.36
N ILE A 65 2.00 -17.05 -6.57
CA ILE A 65 1.87 -18.50 -6.37
C ILE A 65 1.45 -19.20 -7.68
N GLN A 66 0.51 -18.63 -8.44
CA GLN A 66 0.11 -19.15 -9.75
C GLN A 66 1.25 -19.17 -10.77
N GLN A 67 2.24 -18.30 -10.63
CA GLN A 67 3.46 -18.27 -11.45
C GLN A 67 4.56 -19.22 -10.96
N ASP A 68 4.29 -20.08 -9.96
CA ASP A 68 5.28 -20.97 -9.33
C ASP A 68 6.45 -20.21 -8.66
N TYR A 69 6.19 -18.97 -8.20
CA TYR A 69 7.13 -18.27 -7.33
C TYR A 69 6.98 -18.73 -5.89
N ARG A 70 8.07 -18.62 -5.13
CA ARG A 70 8.17 -19.15 -3.75
C ARG A 70 7.50 -18.28 -2.69
N GLY A 71 6.95 -17.13 -3.06
CA GLY A 71 6.28 -16.22 -2.15
C GLY A 71 6.54 -14.75 -2.47
N VAL A 72 6.25 -13.90 -1.48
CA VAL A 72 6.36 -12.44 -1.55
C VAL A 72 7.19 -11.89 -0.40
N PHE A 73 7.79 -10.72 -0.59
CA PHE A 73 8.58 -9.99 0.41
C PHE A 73 8.01 -8.59 0.63
N PHE A 74 8.15 -8.07 1.85
CA PHE A 74 7.58 -6.79 2.27
C PHE A 74 8.66 -5.76 2.59
N TRP A 75 8.58 -4.60 1.94
CA TRP A 75 9.25 -3.37 2.37
C TRP A 75 8.20 -2.36 2.82
N GLU A 76 7.99 -2.11 4.11
CA GLU A 76 8.55 -2.81 5.27
C GLU A 76 7.45 -3.09 6.31
N ILE A 77 7.70 -4.04 7.21
CA ILE A 77 6.74 -4.46 8.24
C ILE A 77 6.24 -3.28 9.10
N LYS A 78 7.11 -2.31 9.38
CA LYS A 78 6.76 -1.13 10.19
C LYS A 78 5.67 -0.27 9.54
N GLN A 79 5.61 -0.21 8.22
CA GLN A 79 4.67 0.67 7.52
C GLN A 79 3.25 0.10 7.46
N ASP A 80 3.11 -1.21 7.62
CA ASP A 80 1.84 -1.94 7.66
C ASP A 80 1.16 -1.88 9.03
N ARG A 81 1.96 -1.81 10.11
CA ARG A 81 1.44 -1.92 11.48
C ARG A 81 0.46 -0.80 11.84
N LEU A 82 -0.79 -1.18 12.13
CA LEU A 82 -1.85 -0.28 12.58
C LEU A 82 -1.81 -0.02 14.10
N GLU A 83 -2.63 0.93 14.57
CA GLU A 83 -2.69 1.33 15.99
C GLU A 83 -3.13 0.18 16.92
N ASP A 84 -3.97 -0.72 16.43
CA ASP A 84 -4.42 -1.92 17.15
C ASP A 84 -3.35 -3.04 17.19
N GLY A 85 -2.20 -2.80 16.57
CA GLY A 85 -1.09 -3.74 16.48
C GLY A 85 -1.21 -4.77 15.37
N SER A 86 -2.26 -4.72 14.55
CA SER A 86 -2.43 -5.60 13.38
C SER A 86 -1.49 -5.23 12.23
N ASN A 87 -1.29 -6.20 11.34
CA ASN A 87 -0.47 -6.11 10.12
C ASN A 87 -1.29 -6.55 8.90
N PRO A 88 -2.34 -5.80 8.53
CA PRO A 88 -3.35 -6.25 7.57
C PRO A 88 -2.78 -6.61 6.19
N LEU A 89 -1.73 -5.92 5.74
CA LEU A 89 -1.07 -6.24 4.47
C LEU A 89 -0.36 -7.60 4.53
N LEU A 90 0.40 -7.84 5.60
CA LEU A 90 1.07 -9.12 5.81
C LEU A 90 0.06 -10.27 5.95
N GLU A 91 -0.99 -10.07 6.74
CA GLU A 91 -2.04 -11.07 6.97
C GLU A 91 -2.80 -11.40 5.68
N ALA A 92 -3.09 -10.40 4.84
CA ALA A 92 -3.73 -10.61 3.54
C ALA A 92 -2.86 -11.48 2.61
N SER A 93 -1.55 -11.23 2.57
CA SER A 93 -0.62 -12.09 1.81
C SER A 93 -0.49 -13.47 2.42
N HIS A 94 -0.38 -13.62 3.74
CA HIS A 94 -0.30 -14.92 4.37
C HIS A 94 -1.51 -15.79 4.03
N LYS A 95 -2.71 -15.24 4.21
CA LYS A 95 -3.96 -15.93 3.85
C LYS A 95 -4.00 -16.32 2.36
N ALA A 96 -3.55 -15.43 1.48
CA ALA A 96 -3.54 -15.67 0.04
C ALA A 96 -2.49 -16.70 -0.43
N MET A 97 -1.49 -17.03 0.40
CA MET A 97 -0.54 -18.12 0.11
C MET A 97 -1.10 -19.50 0.48
N ASP A 98 -2.06 -19.55 1.41
CA ASP A 98 -2.66 -20.79 1.92
C ASP A 98 -3.91 -21.24 1.12
N GLU A 99 -4.41 -20.38 0.22
CA GLU A 99 -5.55 -20.61 -0.68
C GLU A 99 -5.12 -21.17 -2.05
#